data_AF-A0A4Q1SJK4-F1
#
_entry.id   AF-A0A4Q1SJK4-F1
#
_cell.length_a   1.000
_cell.length_b   1.000
_cell.length_c   1.000
_cell.angle_alpha   90.00
_cell.angle_beta   90.00
_cell.angle_gamma   90.00
#
_symmetry.space_group_name_H-M   'P 1'
#
loop_
_entity.id
_entity.type
_entity.pdbx_description
1 polymer ?
#
loop_
_entity_poly.entity_id
_entity_poly.type
_entity_poly.pdbx_seq_one_letter_code
_entity_poly.pdbx_strand_id
1 'polypeptide(L)'
;MPPAEPTQRSQSHRTQRKTYGAICAVILLWAACLLLHKPRAAAQPGSTGNAYVGSKACADCHQQIYDEYQHTSMGRSMAEITPALIRTLHLPASYDDPAKNRHFTVYANNGALLQGEFETDASGNEVFRDTHALAWMIGAGENGLGFLASRDRYLFQAPLSFYAKTQAWSYSPGYEFADYGFSRPILTGCITCHSGFPRPVASTNGQYEEPAFSEAAIGCEKCHGPGQQHIRAMTMRAAKGAKDDLIVNPARLSSTLSDNLCMSCHQGDDVRVLQPGKRYSDFHPGMPLNDVLAIFKIPPTREAPPDDDHVDHYYAMTLSKCYRASAGRMRCITCHDPHVEPSKEQAPAYFNQKCLTCHTSHSCRLPLEARQRSTPADNCIGCHMPKRAIQTIAHTNATNHRIVRTPGEPFPDLAFQQTSASLPDLILLDPSPGKQADSPPLLTLLQAYGELSASKPEYVEPYLKILDLLSRSQPENALVQAALGRRALKSGDMTQAEKYLRHSLQLDSTQPAVAGDLAEALEKLGQAQEAADLLRNAVEQDPFNPVLRKKLIVSYIGLRQYAEAKSALEAYLSVFPQDSFMRQMLARVQASSTSP
;
A
#
# COMPACT_ATOMS: atom_id res chain seq x y z
N MET A 1 -52.62 -16.10 -60.23
CA MET A 1 -54.02 -15.67 -60.38
C MET A 1 -54.66 -15.67 -58.99
N PRO A 2 -55.51 -14.67 -58.65
CA PRO A 2 -56.21 -14.55 -57.36
C PRO A 2 -57.58 -15.30 -57.43
N PRO A 3 -58.56 -15.14 -56.51
CA PRO A 3 -58.61 -14.52 -55.17
C PRO A 3 -58.90 -15.61 -54.08
N ALA A 4 -59.51 -15.46 -52.88
CA ALA A 4 -60.13 -14.33 -52.16
C ALA A 4 -60.20 -14.61 -50.63
N GLU A 5 -60.53 -13.60 -49.82
CA GLU A 5 -61.31 -13.74 -48.57
C GLU A 5 -62.80 -13.46 -48.86
N PRO A 6 -63.76 -13.72 -47.93
CA PRO A 6 -64.18 -12.61 -47.03
C PRO A 6 -64.79 -12.99 -45.65
N THR A 7 -64.56 -12.12 -44.65
CA THR A 7 -65.53 -11.50 -43.66
C THR A 7 -66.56 -12.36 -42.85
N GLN A 8 -67.19 -11.93 -41.73
CA GLN A 8 -67.00 -10.90 -40.68
C GLN A 8 -67.99 -11.13 -39.50
N ARG A 9 -67.64 -10.66 -38.28
CA ARG A 9 -68.55 -10.16 -37.20
C ARG A 9 -69.54 -11.20 -36.58
N SER A 10 -70.20 -11.00 -35.42
CA SER A 10 -70.32 -9.83 -34.53
C SER A 10 -70.35 -10.16 -33.03
N GLN A 11 -69.66 -9.31 -32.27
CA GLN A 11 -69.92 -8.79 -30.91
C GLN A 11 -71.32 -8.91 -30.27
N SER A 12 -71.34 -9.01 -28.92
CA SER A 12 -72.39 -8.41 -28.07
C SER A 12 -71.85 -7.87 -26.73
N HIS A 13 -72.40 -6.74 -26.29
CA HIS A 13 -72.05 -5.94 -25.09
C HIS A 13 -72.54 -6.59 -23.76
N ARG A 14 -71.82 -6.55 -22.61
CA ARG A 14 -71.43 -5.46 -21.66
C ARG A 14 -72.45 -5.19 -20.54
N THR A 15 -72.13 -5.52 -19.28
CA THR A 15 -72.42 -4.76 -18.01
C THR A 15 -71.76 -5.50 -16.82
N GLN A 16 -70.88 -4.86 -16.03
CA GLN A 16 -71.09 -4.25 -14.69
C GLN A 16 -71.54 -5.22 -13.57
N ARG A 17 -71.02 -5.19 -12.32
CA ARG A 17 -69.90 -4.46 -11.68
C ARG A 17 -69.56 -5.14 -10.33
N LYS A 18 -68.26 -5.25 -9.99
CA LYS A 18 -67.65 -5.32 -8.62
C LYS A 18 -68.30 -6.15 -7.50
N THR A 19 -67.52 -7.10 -6.95
CA THR A 19 -67.09 -7.09 -5.53
C THR A 19 -65.75 -7.83 -5.36
N TYR A 20 -64.98 -7.45 -4.33
CA TYR A 20 -63.63 -7.95 -4.05
C TYR A 20 -63.66 -9.18 -3.13
N GLY A 21 -62.70 -10.10 -3.30
CA GLY A 21 -62.33 -11.06 -2.25
C GLY A 21 -62.05 -12.50 -2.71
N ALA A 22 -60.87 -12.75 -3.32
CA ALA A 22 -60.25 -14.09 -3.40
C ALA A 22 -58.81 -14.10 -4.02
N ILE A 23 -57.98 -13.06 -3.85
CA ILE A 23 -56.58 -13.07 -4.36
C ILE A 23 -55.58 -12.71 -3.24
N CYS A 24 -55.62 -13.48 -2.16
CA CYS A 24 -54.58 -13.47 -1.11
C CYS A 24 -53.95 -14.85 -0.86
N ALA A 25 -54.50 -15.94 -1.42
CA ALA A 25 -54.07 -17.31 -1.12
C ALA A 25 -52.95 -17.86 -2.04
N VAL A 26 -52.70 -17.24 -3.20
CA VAL A 26 -51.76 -17.77 -4.22
C VAL A 26 -50.37 -17.13 -4.13
N ILE A 27 -50.25 -15.91 -3.59
CA ILE A 27 -48.96 -15.19 -3.50
C ILE A 27 -48.09 -15.71 -2.33
N LEU A 28 -48.70 -16.22 -1.26
CA LEU A 28 -47.98 -16.70 -0.07
C LEU A 28 -47.22 -18.03 -0.28
N LEU A 29 -47.57 -18.82 -1.30
CA LEU A 29 -46.88 -20.09 -1.60
C LEU A 29 -45.61 -19.93 -2.45
N TRP A 30 -45.44 -18.80 -3.16
CA TRP A 30 -44.19 -18.48 -3.86
C TRP A 30 -43.16 -17.78 -2.96
N ALA A 31 -43.60 -17.00 -1.96
CA ALA A 31 -42.71 -16.33 -1.01
C ALA A 31 -41.96 -17.32 -0.08
N ALA A 32 -42.56 -18.46 0.26
CA ALA A 32 -41.97 -19.44 1.18
C ALA A 32 -40.77 -20.21 0.57
N CYS A 33 -40.69 -20.35 -0.76
CA CYS A 33 -39.64 -21.13 -1.41
C CYS A 33 -38.33 -20.33 -1.66
N LEU A 34 -38.40 -19.00 -1.54
CA LEU A 34 -37.27 -18.07 -1.72
C LEU A 34 -36.49 -17.78 -0.42
N LEU A 35 -36.98 -18.23 0.74
CA LEU A 35 -36.40 -17.92 2.06
C LEU A 35 -35.57 -19.07 2.69
N LEU A 36 -35.35 -20.18 1.96
CA LEU A 36 -34.56 -21.34 2.45
C LEU A 36 -33.30 -21.64 1.64
N HIS A 37 -33.04 -20.91 0.55
CA HIS A 37 -31.78 -21.00 -0.19
C HIS A 37 -30.76 -20.00 0.35
N LYS A 38 -29.97 -20.41 1.36
CA LYS A 38 -28.67 -19.75 1.59
C LYS A 38 -27.88 -19.80 0.28
N PRO A 39 -27.24 -18.70 -0.17
CA PRO A 39 -26.40 -18.75 -1.35
C PRO A 39 -25.23 -19.69 -1.08
N ARG A 40 -25.31 -20.90 -1.65
CA ARG A 40 -24.18 -21.82 -1.69
C ARG A 40 -23.20 -21.18 -2.66
N ALA A 41 -22.09 -20.65 -2.14
CA ALA A 41 -21.05 -20.04 -2.97
C ALA A 41 -20.73 -20.97 -4.13
N ALA A 42 -20.78 -20.45 -5.35
CA ALA A 42 -20.54 -21.24 -6.55
C ALA A 42 -19.11 -21.76 -6.51
N ALA A 43 -18.95 -23.03 -6.15
CA ALA A 43 -17.65 -23.67 -6.13
C ALA A 43 -17.13 -23.70 -7.57
N GLN A 44 -16.11 -22.89 -7.86
CA GLN A 44 -15.48 -22.92 -9.18
C GLN A 44 -14.88 -24.31 -9.42
N PRO A 45 -15.01 -24.86 -10.64
CA PRO A 45 -14.53 -26.19 -10.94
C PRO A 45 -12.99 -26.23 -10.94
N GLY A 46 -12.43 -26.83 -9.89
CA GLY A 46 -11.13 -27.48 -9.91
C GLY A 46 -9.90 -26.58 -10.14
N SER A 47 -9.57 -25.71 -9.19
CA SER A 47 -8.15 -25.43 -8.95
C SER A 47 -7.55 -26.59 -8.15
N THR A 48 -6.46 -27.17 -8.64
CA THR A 48 -5.67 -28.22 -7.95
C THR A 48 -4.66 -27.63 -6.96
N GLY A 49 -4.73 -26.33 -6.69
CA GLY A 49 -3.83 -25.60 -5.80
C GLY A 49 -4.35 -25.50 -4.35
N ASN A 50 -3.44 -25.24 -3.42
CA ASN A 50 -3.81 -24.86 -2.06
C ASN A 50 -4.31 -23.41 -2.06
N ALA A 51 -5.55 -23.16 -1.63
CA ALA A 51 -6.16 -21.84 -1.64
C ALA A 51 -6.20 -21.21 -0.24
N TYR A 52 -6.24 -19.88 -0.22
CA TYR A 52 -6.57 -19.10 0.98
C TYR A 52 -8.04 -19.31 1.37
N VAL A 53 -8.33 -19.36 2.67
CA VAL A 53 -9.66 -19.61 3.25
C VAL A 53 -10.13 -18.50 4.21
N GLY A 54 -9.25 -17.57 4.59
CA GLY A 54 -9.48 -16.51 5.56
C GLY A 54 -9.36 -16.99 7.01
N SER A 55 -8.90 -16.11 7.90
CA SER A 55 -8.59 -16.45 9.31
C SER A 55 -9.75 -17.06 10.09
N LYS A 56 -11.00 -16.72 9.71
CA LYS A 56 -12.20 -17.26 10.35
C LYS A 56 -12.33 -18.78 10.20
N ALA A 57 -11.83 -19.37 9.11
CA ALA A 57 -11.82 -20.82 8.94
C ALA A 57 -10.81 -21.53 9.88
N CYS A 58 -9.82 -20.80 10.40
CA CYS A 58 -8.88 -21.32 11.41
C CYS A 58 -9.54 -21.41 12.79
N ALA A 59 -10.50 -20.53 13.11
CA ALA A 59 -11.16 -20.47 14.41
C ALA A 59 -11.90 -21.77 14.77
N ASP A 60 -12.46 -22.48 13.78
CA ASP A 60 -13.16 -23.76 13.95
C ASP A 60 -12.31 -24.83 14.68
N CYS A 61 -10.98 -24.74 14.62
CA CYS A 61 -10.05 -25.61 15.35
C CYS A 61 -9.12 -24.86 16.33
N HIS A 62 -8.88 -23.57 16.11
CA HIS A 62 -7.93 -22.74 16.85
C HIS A 62 -8.58 -21.50 17.50
N GLN A 63 -9.83 -21.65 17.97
CA GLN A 63 -10.66 -20.56 18.51
C GLN A 63 -9.92 -19.61 19.45
N GLN A 64 -9.22 -20.14 20.47
CA GLN A 64 -8.47 -19.31 21.43
C GLN A 64 -7.40 -18.44 20.75
N ILE A 65 -6.59 -19.02 19.86
CA ILE A 65 -5.53 -18.30 19.14
C ILE A 65 -6.14 -17.23 18.23
N TYR A 66 -7.26 -17.55 17.58
CA TYR A 66 -8.00 -16.59 16.76
C TYR A 66 -8.49 -15.41 17.60
N ASP A 67 -9.18 -15.66 18.72
CA ASP A 67 -9.73 -14.62 19.59
C ASP A 67 -8.63 -13.72 20.17
N GLU A 68 -7.52 -14.31 20.65
CA GLU A 68 -6.35 -13.56 21.12
C GLU A 68 -5.73 -12.71 20.00
N TYR A 69 -5.55 -13.28 18.81
CA TYR A 69 -4.94 -12.59 17.66
C TYR A 69 -5.77 -11.41 17.15
N GLN A 70 -7.11 -11.52 17.13
CA GLN A 70 -8.00 -10.44 16.71
C GLN A 70 -7.91 -9.18 17.59
N HIS A 71 -7.33 -9.28 18.79
CA HIS A 71 -7.06 -8.12 19.66
C HIS A 71 -5.72 -7.43 19.38
N THR A 72 -4.77 -8.10 18.72
CA THR A 72 -3.45 -7.53 18.37
C THR A 72 -3.55 -6.38 17.38
N SER A 73 -2.51 -5.55 17.29
CA SER A 73 -2.41 -4.49 16.30
C SER A 73 -2.31 -4.99 14.85
N MET A 74 -1.91 -6.25 14.63
CA MET A 74 -1.95 -6.90 13.31
C MET A 74 -3.38 -7.34 12.95
N GLY A 75 -4.07 -8.02 13.87
CA GLY A 75 -5.48 -8.41 13.68
C GLY A 75 -6.45 -7.22 13.56
N ARG A 76 -6.02 -6.02 13.98
CA ARG A 76 -6.73 -4.74 13.85
C ARG A 76 -6.06 -3.76 12.88
N SER A 77 -5.18 -4.22 12.00
CA SER A 77 -4.35 -3.35 11.14
C SER A 77 -5.14 -2.54 10.11
N MET A 78 -6.33 -3.03 9.72
CA MET A 78 -7.23 -2.39 8.77
C MET A 78 -8.66 -2.89 8.97
N ALA A 79 -9.65 -2.00 8.85
CA ALA A 79 -11.07 -2.35 8.97
C ALA A 79 -11.96 -1.40 8.16
N GLU A 80 -13.19 -1.83 7.86
CA GLU A 80 -14.25 -0.92 7.39
C GLU A 80 -14.64 0.07 8.50
N ILE A 81 -15.04 1.28 8.10
CA ILE A 81 -15.51 2.28 9.07
C ILE A 81 -16.89 1.90 9.57
N THR A 82 -17.03 1.79 10.89
CA THR A 82 -18.30 1.44 11.55
C THR A 82 -18.78 2.59 12.45
N PRO A 83 -20.10 2.67 12.74
CA PRO A 83 -20.62 3.59 13.76
C PRO A 83 -20.02 3.39 15.15
N ALA A 84 -19.44 2.22 15.45
CA ALA A 84 -18.72 1.98 16.70
C ALA A 84 -17.37 2.70 16.72
N LEU A 85 -16.59 2.61 15.63
CA LEU A 85 -15.34 3.35 15.45
C LEU A 85 -15.58 4.86 15.46
N ILE A 86 -16.62 5.35 14.77
CA ILE A 86 -16.94 6.79 14.72
C ILE A 86 -17.16 7.38 16.12
N ARG A 87 -17.73 6.61 17.06
CA ARG A 87 -17.92 7.04 18.46
C ARG A 87 -16.63 7.12 19.29
N THR A 88 -15.50 6.59 18.81
CA THR A 88 -14.19 6.72 19.48
C THR A 88 -13.37 7.89 18.95
N LEU A 89 -13.91 8.69 18.01
CA LEU A 89 -13.22 9.82 17.40
C LEU A 89 -13.78 11.14 17.93
N HIS A 90 -12.91 12.14 18.14
CA HIS A 90 -13.36 13.50 18.43
C HIS A 90 -13.89 14.16 17.17
N LEU A 91 -15.21 14.37 17.13
CA LEU A 91 -15.99 14.87 16.00
C LEU A 91 -17.14 15.78 16.48
N PRO A 92 -17.56 16.79 15.70
CA PRO A 92 -16.90 17.26 14.47
C PRO A 92 -15.53 17.87 14.78
N ALA A 93 -14.66 17.90 13.77
CA ALA A 93 -13.33 18.48 13.86
C ALA A 93 -13.02 19.31 12.61
N SER A 94 -12.14 20.29 12.77
CA SER A 94 -11.57 21.07 11.68
C SER A 94 -10.04 21.11 11.81
N TYR A 95 -9.35 21.29 10.69
CA TYR A 95 -7.92 21.51 10.64
C TYR A 95 -7.62 22.49 9.51
N ASP A 96 -6.79 23.49 9.76
CA ASP A 96 -6.49 24.57 8.82
C ASP A 96 -5.00 24.59 8.50
N ASP A 97 -4.67 24.76 7.22
CA ASP A 97 -3.32 25.05 6.74
C ASP A 97 -3.32 26.44 6.07
N PRO A 98 -3.02 27.51 6.84
CA PRO A 98 -2.97 28.86 6.32
C PRO A 98 -1.89 29.08 5.25
N ALA A 99 -0.82 28.25 5.23
CA ALA A 99 0.25 28.38 4.24
C ALA A 99 -0.20 27.91 2.85
N LYS A 100 -1.19 27.01 2.79
CA LYS A 100 -1.82 26.52 1.55
C LYS A 100 -3.20 27.15 1.26
N ASN A 101 -3.71 28.02 2.15
CA ASN A 101 -5.11 28.49 2.14
C ASN A 101 -6.11 27.32 2.08
N ARG A 102 -5.85 26.27 2.86
CA ARG A 102 -6.59 25.01 2.81
C ARG A 102 -7.27 24.73 4.15
N HIS A 103 -8.57 24.49 4.08
CA HIS A 103 -9.41 24.22 5.24
C HIS A 103 -9.97 22.82 5.14
N PHE A 104 -9.92 22.06 6.24
CA PHE A 104 -10.42 20.69 6.31
C PHE A 104 -11.48 20.55 7.40
N THR A 105 -12.43 19.66 7.16
CA THR A 105 -13.52 19.31 8.08
C THR A 105 -13.65 17.80 8.17
N VAL A 106 -13.95 17.28 9.36
CA VAL A 106 -14.27 15.88 9.62
C VAL A 106 -15.53 15.79 10.46
N TYR A 107 -16.51 15.01 10.02
CA TYR A 107 -17.78 14.88 10.73
C TYR A 107 -18.46 13.54 10.43
N ALA A 108 -19.36 13.14 11.33
CA ALA A 108 -20.23 11.99 11.11
C ALA A 108 -21.56 12.44 10.53
N ASN A 109 -22.07 11.75 9.51
CA ASN A 109 -23.43 11.96 8.99
C ASN A 109 -24.03 10.62 8.57
N ASN A 110 -25.28 10.34 8.98
CA ASN A 110 -26.01 9.11 8.65
C ASN A 110 -25.22 7.79 8.85
N GLY A 111 -24.34 7.74 9.84
CA GLY A 111 -23.50 6.57 10.15
C GLY A 111 -22.21 6.44 9.33
N ALA A 112 -21.99 7.33 8.35
CA ALA A 112 -20.72 7.46 7.63
C ALA A 112 -19.79 8.49 8.31
N LEU A 113 -18.49 8.29 8.16
CA LEU A 113 -17.48 9.31 8.45
C LEU A 113 -17.18 10.07 7.16
N LEU A 114 -17.28 11.39 7.17
CA LEU A 114 -16.95 12.24 6.05
C LEU A 114 -15.75 13.11 6.39
N GLN A 115 -14.90 13.31 5.39
CA GLN A 115 -13.82 14.29 5.43
C GLN A 115 -13.93 15.15 4.18
N GLY A 116 -13.78 16.45 4.33
CA GLY A 116 -13.88 17.39 3.23
C GLY A 116 -12.87 18.52 3.34
N GLU A 117 -12.43 19.02 2.19
CA GLU A 117 -11.49 20.12 2.03
C GLU A 117 -12.12 21.26 1.24
N PHE A 118 -11.70 22.49 1.51
CA PHE A 118 -12.15 23.68 0.79
C PHE A 118 -11.07 24.78 0.78
N GLU A 119 -11.30 25.80 -0.04
CA GLU A 119 -10.52 27.04 -0.14
C GLU A 119 -11.46 28.23 -0.03
N THR A 120 -11.02 29.32 0.61
CA THR A 120 -11.77 30.59 0.60
C THR A 120 -11.07 31.68 -0.20
N ASP A 121 -11.85 32.53 -0.86
CA ASP A 121 -11.36 33.78 -1.43
C ASP A 121 -11.09 34.83 -0.34
N ALA A 122 -10.58 36.01 -0.73
CA ALA A 122 -10.28 37.11 0.20
C ALA A 122 -11.54 37.73 0.86
N SER A 123 -12.75 37.38 0.41
CA SER A 123 -14.03 37.78 1.00
C SER A 123 -14.64 36.68 1.89
N GLY A 124 -13.98 35.51 2.00
CA GLY A 124 -14.46 34.36 2.76
C GLY A 124 -15.40 33.42 2.01
N ASN A 125 -15.62 33.60 0.71
CA ASN A 125 -16.47 32.69 -0.08
C ASN A 125 -15.69 31.42 -0.47
N GLU A 126 -16.34 30.26 -0.49
CA GLU A 126 -15.72 29.02 -0.94
C GLU A 126 -15.42 29.06 -2.45
N VAL A 127 -14.14 28.90 -2.82
CA VAL A 127 -13.68 28.80 -4.22
C VAL A 127 -13.93 27.39 -4.77
N PHE A 128 -13.78 26.39 -3.92
CA PHE A 128 -14.23 25.01 -4.16
C PHE A 128 -14.45 24.32 -2.81
N ARG A 129 -15.22 23.23 -2.84
CA ARG A 129 -15.33 22.25 -1.77
C ARG A 129 -15.30 20.85 -2.37
N ASP A 130 -14.48 19.98 -1.81
CA ASP A 130 -14.50 18.54 -2.09
C ASP A 130 -14.77 17.78 -0.79
N THR A 131 -15.54 16.69 -0.83
CA THR A 131 -15.95 15.96 0.39
C THR A 131 -16.27 14.51 0.07
N HIS A 132 -15.54 13.60 0.75
CA HIS A 132 -15.65 12.17 0.52
C HIS A 132 -16.11 11.44 1.79
N ALA A 133 -16.92 10.41 1.58
CA ALA A 133 -17.15 9.39 2.60
C ALA A 133 -15.89 8.53 2.71
N LEU A 134 -15.45 8.30 3.94
CA LEU A 134 -14.33 7.43 4.25
C LEU A 134 -14.86 6.00 4.41
N ALA A 135 -14.23 5.05 3.73
CA ALA A 135 -14.67 3.66 3.66
C ALA A 135 -13.86 2.74 4.59
N TRP A 136 -12.54 2.99 4.70
CA TRP A 136 -11.62 2.16 5.47
C TRP A 136 -10.82 2.97 6.48
N MET A 137 -10.45 2.33 7.58
CA MET A 137 -9.42 2.79 8.51
C MET A 137 -8.15 1.91 8.41
N ILE A 138 -6.98 2.51 8.59
CA ILE A 138 -5.67 1.86 8.66
C ILE A 138 -5.03 2.16 10.02
N GLY A 139 -4.41 1.13 10.61
CA GLY A 139 -3.72 1.19 11.90
C GLY A 139 -4.63 0.80 13.07
N ALA A 140 -4.05 0.28 14.15
CA ALA A 140 -4.79 -0.24 15.30
C ALA A 140 -5.10 0.82 16.38
N GLY A 141 -4.80 2.10 16.14
CA GLY A 141 -5.02 3.20 17.08
C GLY A 141 -3.91 3.44 18.12
N GLU A 142 -2.80 2.69 18.12
CA GLU A 142 -1.72 2.90 19.10
C GLU A 142 -0.94 4.21 18.90
N ASN A 143 -0.68 4.59 17.64
CA ASN A 143 -0.11 5.89 17.28
C ASN A 143 -1.19 6.82 16.69
N GLY A 144 -2.06 6.25 15.86
CA GLY A 144 -3.18 6.94 15.21
C GLY A 144 -3.96 6.01 14.29
N LEU A 145 -4.91 6.60 13.57
CA LEU A 145 -5.78 5.99 12.57
C LEU A 145 -5.69 6.81 11.29
N GLY A 146 -5.21 6.20 10.22
CA GLY A 146 -5.34 6.72 8.86
C GLY A 146 -6.66 6.28 8.23
N PHE A 147 -7.11 6.98 7.20
CA PHE A 147 -8.38 6.69 6.54
C PHE A 147 -8.27 6.68 5.02
N LEU A 148 -9.10 5.88 4.37
CA LEU A 148 -9.19 5.80 2.92
C LEU A 148 -10.58 6.19 2.39
N ALA A 149 -10.61 6.99 1.35
CA ALA A 149 -11.78 7.14 0.47
C ALA A 149 -11.74 6.07 -0.64
N SER A 150 -12.90 5.68 -1.16
CA SER A 150 -13.03 4.75 -2.31
C SER A 150 -13.78 5.45 -3.44
N ARG A 151 -13.23 5.41 -4.67
CA ARG A 151 -13.86 5.99 -5.87
C ARG A 151 -13.51 5.12 -7.08
N ASP A 152 -14.49 4.65 -7.84
CA ASP A 152 -14.30 3.89 -9.09
C ASP A 152 -13.26 2.74 -9.02
N ARG A 153 -13.31 1.96 -7.93
CA ARG A 153 -12.38 0.87 -7.57
C ARG A 153 -10.94 1.28 -7.20
N TYR A 154 -10.67 2.58 -7.10
CA TYR A 154 -9.44 3.10 -6.52
C TYR A 154 -9.62 3.41 -5.04
N LEU A 155 -8.55 3.22 -4.28
CA LEU A 155 -8.45 3.66 -2.88
C LEU A 155 -7.54 4.90 -2.81
N PHE A 156 -7.96 5.93 -2.09
CA PHE A 156 -7.20 7.17 -1.90
C PHE A 156 -6.95 7.42 -0.43
N GLN A 157 -5.74 7.89 -0.09
CA GLN A 157 -5.47 8.36 1.28
C GLN A 157 -6.30 9.61 1.55
N ALA A 158 -6.94 9.68 2.72
CA ALA A 158 -7.58 10.91 3.19
C ALA A 158 -6.51 11.92 3.66
N PRO A 159 -6.65 13.23 3.37
CA PRO A 159 -5.71 14.26 3.82
C PRO A 159 -5.41 14.29 5.33
N LEU A 160 -6.37 13.94 6.19
CA LEU A 160 -6.19 13.91 7.64
C LEU A 160 -6.29 12.51 8.25
N SER A 161 -5.45 12.30 9.26
CA SER A 161 -5.44 11.14 10.17
C SER A 161 -5.76 11.58 11.60
N PHE A 162 -6.29 10.67 12.42
CA PHE A 162 -6.55 10.90 13.84
C PHE A 162 -5.40 10.35 14.69
N TYR A 163 -4.69 11.21 15.42
CA TYR A 163 -3.51 10.83 16.20
C TYR A 163 -3.88 10.52 17.66
N ALA A 164 -3.60 9.30 18.11
CA ALA A 164 -4.08 8.80 19.39
C ALA A 164 -3.37 9.43 20.61
N LYS A 165 -2.11 9.86 20.46
CA LYS A 165 -1.35 10.52 21.53
C LYS A 165 -1.84 11.95 21.80
N THR A 166 -2.16 12.70 20.76
CA THR A 166 -2.67 14.08 20.84
C THR A 166 -4.19 14.15 20.91
N GLN A 167 -4.87 13.04 20.62
CA GLN A 167 -6.33 12.94 20.53
C GLN A 167 -6.94 13.94 19.53
N ALA A 168 -6.19 14.26 18.47
CA ALA A 168 -6.49 15.32 17.52
C ALA A 168 -6.30 14.86 16.07
N TRP A 169 -6.98 15.57 15.16
CA TRP A 169 -6.79 15.42 13.72
C TRP A 169 -5.62 16.28 13.25
N SER A 170 -4.80 15.73 12.36
CA SER A 170 -3.74 16.45 11.65
C SER A 170 -3.44 15.75 10.32
N TYR A 171 -2.49 16.25 9.55
CA TYR A 171 -2.15 15.68 8.25
C TYR A 171 -1.82 14.19 8.32
N SER A 172 -2.31 13.46 7.32
CA SER A 172 -1.90 12.09 7.03
C SER A 172 -0.46 12.07 6.53
N PRO A 173 0.37 11.07 6.90
CA PRO A 173 1.79 11.07 6.57
C PRO A 173 2.08 11.25 5.07
N GLY A 174 2.78 12.33 4.75
CA GLY A 174 3.16 12.77 3.40
C GLY A 174 2.47 14.05 2.92
N TYR A 175 1.33 14.44 3.50
CA TYR A 175 0.60 15.68 3.15
C TYR A 175 1.30 16.95 3.67
N GLU A 176 2.30 16.80 4.53
CA GLU A 176 3.19 17.86 4.96
C GLU A 176 4.03 18.42 3.79
N PHE A 177 4.36 17.56 2.81
CA PHE A 177 5.32 17.88 1.73
C PHE A 177 4.69 18.40 0.44
N ALA A 178 3.41 18.07 0.15
CA ALA A 178 2.69 18.54 -1.04
C ALA A 178 1.17 18.50 -0.85
N ASP A 179 0.45 19.31 -1.63
CA ASP A 179 -1.03 19.27 -1.68
C ASP A 179 -1.50 18.22 -2.69
N TYR A 180 -1.96 17.07 -2.20
CA TYR A 180 -2.53 16.00 -3.02
C TYR A 180 -4.06 16.01 -3.07
N GLY A 181 -4.73 16.84 -2.25
CA GLY A 181 -6.17 16.74 -1.98
C GLY A 181 -6.62 15.29 -1.70
N PHE A 182 -7.82 14.92 -2.12
CA PHE A 182 -8.31 13.54 -2.08
C PHE A 182 -7.80 12.61 -3.21
N SER A 183 -6.72 12.97 -3.91
CA SER A 183 -6.27 12.27 -5.12
C SER A 183 -4.87 11.65 -5.03
N ARG A 184 -4.43 11.24 -3.83
CA ARG A 184 -3.26 10.38 -3.61
C ARG A 184 -3.66 8.89 -3.61
N PRO A 185 -3.43 8.12 -4.69
CA PRO A 185 -3.85 6.72 -4.75
C PRO A 185 -3.01 5.82 -3.83
N ILE A 186 -3.64 4.80 -3.27
CA ILE A 186 -2.99 3.75 -2.49
C ILE A 186 -2.52 2.65 -3.44
N LEU A 187 -1.21 2.55 -3.63
CA LEU A 187 -0.59 1.49 -4.42
C LEU A 187 -0.47 0.18 -3.64
N THR A 188 -0.41 -0.95 -4.36
CA THR A 188 -0.33 -2.30 -3.76
C THR A 188 0.80 -2.46 -2.75
N GLY A 189 1.98 -1.88 -3.06
CA GLY A 189 3.16 -1.93 -2.18
C GLY A 189 2.95 -1.21 -0.84
N CYS A 190 2.07 -0.21 -0.79
CA CYS A 190 1.70 0.48 0.44
C CYS A 190 0.74 -0.40 1.27
N ILE A 191 -0.33 -0.89 0.65
CA ILE A 191 -1.42 -1.55 1.40
C ILE A 191 -1.11 -3.01 1.79
N THR A 192 -0.18 -3.69 1.10
CA THR A 192 0.18 -5.08 1.41
C THR A 192 0.76 -5.26 2.81
N CYS A 193 1.33 -4.20 3.40
CA CYS A 193 1.86 -4.21 4.77
C CYS A 193 0.80 -3.92 5.85
N HIS A 194 -0.37 -3.40 5.46
CA HIS A 194 -1.47 -3.05 6.37
C HIS A 194 -2.68 -3.96 6.24
N SER A 195 -2.74 -4.78 5.19
CA SER A 195 -3.87 -5.66 4.88
C SER A 195 -3.47 -7.12 4.72
N GLY A 196 -4.42 -8.02 4.95
CA GLY A 196 -4.25 -9.46 4.73
C GLY A 196 -4.02 -9.73 3.26
N PHE A 197 -5.10 -9.62 2.46
CA PHE A 197 -5.07 -9.96 1.04
C PHE A 197 -5.76 -8.89 0.19
N PRO A 198 -5.02 -7.83 -0.22
CA PRO A 198 -5.48 -6.88 -1.22
C PRO A 198 -5.61 -7.57 -2.58
N ARG A 199 -6.60 -7.14 -3.38
CA ARG A 199 -6.86 -7.65 -4.73
C ARG A 199 -6.59 -6.56 -5.76
N PRO A 200 -5.33 -6.22 -6.07
CA PRO A 200 -5.02 -5.19 -7.07
C PRO A 200 -5.35 -5.68 -8.48
N VAL A 201 -5.82 -4.78 -9.35
CA VAL A 201 -5.96 -5.07 -10.79
C VAL A 201 -4.58 -5.02 -11.42
N ALA A 202 -4.18 -6.10 -12.09
CA ALA A 202 -2.88 -6.21 -12.75
C ALA A 202 -2.67 -5.09 -13.80
N SER A 203 -1.43 -4.60 -13.92
CA SER A 203 -1.04 -3.50 -14.81
C SER A 203 -1.84 -2.19 -14.62
N THR A 204 -2.22 -1.86 -13.38
CA THR A 204 -2.85 -0.57 -13.04
C THR A 204 -2.18 0.12 -11.85
N ASN A 205 -2.23 1.45 -11.83
CA ASN A 205 -1.75 2.27 -10.71
C ASN A 205 -2.82 2.45 -9.64
N GLY A 206 -3.06 1.41 -8.83
CA GLY A 206 -3.89 1.50 -7.62
C GLY A 206 -5.39 1.24 -7.81
N GLN A 207 -5.81 0.55 -8.88
CA GLN A 207 -7.14 -0.08 -8.92
C GLN A 207 -7.13 -1.40 -8.15
N TYR A 208 -8.28 -1.71 -7.57
CA TYR A 208 -8.56 -2.98 -6.90
C TYR A 208 -9.77 -3.68 -7.54
N GLU A 209 -9.91 -4.97 -7.32
CA GLU A 209 -11.11 -5.73 -7.66
C GLU A 209 -12.23 -5.41 -6.66
N GLU A 210 -13.45 -5.90 -6.88
CA GLU A 210 -14.55 -5.77 -5.90
C GLU A 210 -14.87 -7.13 -5.24
N PRO A 211 -14.92 -7.22 -3.91
CA PRO A 211 -14.36 -6.27 -2.93
C PRO A 211 -12.83 -6.14 -3.04
N ALA A 212 -12.29 -4.98 -2.67
CA ALA A 212 -10.86 -4.63 -2.77
C ALA A 212 -9.92 -5.52 -1.93
N PHE A 213 -10.45 -6.19 -0.92
CA PHE A 213 -9.73 -7.10 -0.03
C PHE A 213 -10.48 -8.42 0.08
N SER A 214 -9.76 -9.55 0.04
CA SER A 214 -10.32 -10.85 0.47
C SER A 214 -10.32 -10.96 2.00
N GLU A 215 -9.37 -10.27 2.64
CA GLU A 215 -9.26 -10.14 4.10
C GLU A 215 -8.65 -8.77 4.40
N ALA A 216 -9.37 -7.95 5.17
CA ALA A 216 -9.04 -6.54 5.39
C ALA A 216 -7.80 -6.38 6.28
N ALA A 217 -7.86 -6.80 7.55
CA ALA A 217 -6.71 -6.81 8.45
C ALA A 217 -5.68 -7.90 8.07
N ILE A 218 -4.48 -7.83 8.64
CA ILE A 218 -3.50 -8.93 8.54
C ILE A 218 -4.12 -10.16 9.21
N GLY A 219 -4.22 -11.26 8.46
CA GLY A 219 -4.83 -12.52 8.89
C GLY A 219 -3.81 -13.65 9.09
N CYS A 220 -4.27 -14.77 9.65
CA CYS A 220 -3.46 -15.96 9.93
C CYS A 220 -2.65 -16.41 8.70
N GLU A 221 -3.29 -16.47 7.54
CA GLU A 221 -2.67 -16.98 6.32
C GLU A 221 -1.59 -16.06 5.73
N LYS A 222 -1.49 -14.79 6.19
CA LYS A 222 -0.35 -13.91 5.85
C LYS A 222 0.97 -14.46 6.41
N CYS A 223 0.91 -15.11 7.58
CA CYS A 223 2.07 -15.71 8.26
C CYS A 223 2.17 -17.23 8.08
N HIS A 224 1.05 -17.90 7.85
CA HIS A 224 0.95 -19.35 7.76
C HIS A 224 0.81 -19.89 6.32
N GLY A 225 0.57 -19.02 5.34
CA GLY A 225 0.25 -19.42 3.96
C GLY A 225 -1.18 -19.97 3.83
N PRO A 226 -1.56 -20.44 2.62
CA PRO A 226 -2.90 -20.94 2.35
C PRO A 226 -3.24 -22.19 3.16
N GLY A 227 -4.37 -22.19 3.87
CA GLY A 227 -4.77 -23.21 4.83
C GLY A 227 -5.67 -24.32 4.29
N GLN A 228 -6.18 -24.22 3.05
CA GLN A 228 -7.19 -25.15 2.53
C GLN A 228 -6.76 -26.63 2.60
N GLN A 229 -5.53 -26.96 2.21
CA GLN A 229 -5.04 -28.34 2.25
C GLN A 229 -4.87 -28.87 3.68
N HIS A 230 -4.40 -28.03 4.60
CA HIS A 230 -4.30 -28.36 6.02
C HIS A 230 -5.69 -28.66 6.62
N ILE A 231 -6.67 -27.77 6.43
CA ILE A 231 -8.04 -27.97 6.92
C ILE A 231 -8.65 -29.25 6.33
N ARG A 232 -8.49 -29.50 5.02
CA ARG A 232 -8.94 -30.74 4.36
C ARG A 232 -8.32 -31.99 4.99
N ALA A 233 -7.01 -31.99 5.25
CA ALA A 233 -6.32 -33.13 5.86
C ALA A 233 -6.80 -33.42 7.29
N MET A 234 -6.98 -32.38 8.11
CA MET A 234 -7.43 -32.52 9.50
C MET A 234 -8.90 -32.95 9.59
N THR A 235 -9.79 -32.32 8.82
CA THR A 235 -11.24 -32.62 8.83
C THR A 235 -11.58 -34.03 8.33
N MET A 236 -10.86 -34.55 7.33
CA MET A 236 -11.09 -35.91 6.81
C MET A 236 -10.62 -37.04 7.74
N ARG A 237 -10.02 -36.74 8.91
CA ARG A 237 -9.37 -37.71 9.80
C ARG A 237 -8.33 -38.61 9.12
N ALA A 238 -7.83 -38.23 7.94
CA ALA A 238 -6.81 -38.94 7.16
C ALA A 238 -5.40 -38.82 7.77
N ALA A 239 -5.32 -38.56 9.08
CA ALA A 239 -4.22 -37.85 9.71
C ALA A 239 -3.72 -38.50 11.02
N LYS A 240 -3.84 -39.84 11.16
CA LYS A 240 -2.82 -40.56 11.93
C LYS A 240 -1.52 -40.53 11.13
N GLY A 241 -0.76 -39.44 11.26
CA GLY A 241 0.50 -39.21 10.55
C GLY A 241 0.41 -38.36 9.28
N ALA A 242 -0.63 -37.52 9.10
CA ALA A 242 -0.54 -36.46 8.09
C ALA A 242 0.59 -35.51 8.50
N LYS A 243 1.48 -35.19 7.56
CA LYS A 243 2.62 -34.33 7.84
C LYS A 243 2.16 -32.92 8.16
N ASP A 244 2.71 -32.36 9.23
CA ASP A 244 2.45 -31.01 9.72
C ASP A 244 3.22 -29.94 8.92
N ASP A 245 3.35 -30.21 7.61
CA ASP A 245 4.06 -29.43 6.58
C ASP A 245 3.06 -28.83 5.56
N LEU A 246 1.75 -29.14 5.69
CA LEU A 246 0.68 -28.65 4.81
C LEU A 246 0.26 -27.19 5.08
N ILE A 247 0.83 -26.58 6.12
CA ILE A 247 0.71 -25.17 6.48
C ILE A 247 2.04 -24.74 7.10
N VAL A 248 2.45 -23.49 6.90
CA VAL A 248 3.74 -23.01 7.41
C VAL A 248 3.64 -22.78 8.91
N ASN A 249 4.62 -23.24 9.66
CA ASN A 249 4.80 -22.87 11.07
C ASN A 249 6.09 -22.04 11.21
N PRO A 250 6.01 -20.70 11.38
CA PRO A 250 7.18 -19.83 11.51
C PRO A 250 8.18 -20.27 12.60
N ALA A 251 7.72 -20.91 13.68
CA ALA A 251 8.61 -21.42 14.72
C ALA A 251 9.56 -22.53 14.24
N ARG A 252 9.21 -23.25 13.17
CA ARG A 252 10.02 -24.33 12.55
C ARG A 252 10.89 -23.87 11.38
N LEU A 253 10.72 -22.65 10.90
CA LEU A 253 11.56 -22.09 9.84
C LEU A 253 12.99 -21.84 10.35
N SER A 254 13.96 -21.79 9.42
CA SER A 254 15.26 -21.20 9.73
C SER A 254 15.08 -19.73 10.10
N SER A 255 16.00 -19.17 10.89
CA SER A 255 15.88 -17.79 11.37
C SER A 255 15.77 -16.78 10.23
N THR A 256 16.55 -16.93 9.16
CA THR A 256 16.44 -16.10 7.95
C THR A 256 15.05 -16.16 7.31
N LEU A 257 14.46 -17.35 7.16
CA LEU A 257 13.14 -17.50 6.54
C LEU A 257 12.00 -17.00 7.46
N SER A 258 12.17 -17.14 8.78
CA SER A 258 11.24 -16.56 9.76
C SER A 258 11.34 -15.04 9.83
N ASP A 259 12.55 -14.47 9.72
CA ASP A 259 12.75 -13.02 9.74
C ASP A 259 12.32 -12.40 8.40
N ASN A 260 12.56 -13.06 7.26
CA ASN A 260 12.04 -12.66 5.95
C ASN A 260 10.52 -12.46 5.93
N LEU A 261 9.75 -13.32 6.62
CA LEU A 261 8.31 -13.13 6.81
C LEU A 261 8.02 -11.79 7.50
N CYS A 262 8.72 -11.49 8.60
CA CYS A 262 8.57 -10.22 9.32
C CYS A 262 9.03 -9.02 8.49
N MET A 263 10.16 -9.13 7.80
CA MET A 263 10.76 -8.09 6.94
C MET A 263 9.87 -7.68 5.77
N SER A 264 8.92 -8.53 5.35
CA SER A 264 7.93 -8.16 4.34
C SER A 264 7.13 -6.89 4.74
N CYS A 265 6.94 -6.64 6.04
CA CYS A 265 6.21 -5.48 6.58
C CYS A 265 6.97 -4.65 7.65
N HIS A 266 7.86 -5.26 8.41
CA HIS A 266 8.62 -4.67 9.54
C HIS A 266 10.11 -4.45 9.23
N GLN A 267 10.45 -4.32 7.95
CA GLN A 267 11.71 -3.74 7.50
C GLN A 267 11.37 -2.68 6.46
N GLY A 268 11.50 -1.41 6.84
CA GLY A 268 11.63 -0.29 5.90
C GLY A 268 12.97 -0.36 5.17
N ASP A 269 13.19 0.52 4.20
CA ASP A 269 14.49 0.71 3.56
C ASP A 269 14.51 2.04 2.77
N ASP A 270 15.56 2.25 1.98
CA ASP A 270 15.64 3.38 1.06
C ASP A 270 14.92 3.06 -0.28
N VAL A 271 14.95 1.81 -0.76
CA VAL A 271 14.17 1.34 -1.93
C VAL A 271 13.82 -0.17 -1.86
N ARG A 272 12.54 -0.49 -2.07
CA ARG A 272 12.02 -1.86 -2.24
C ARG A 272 11.73 -2.16 -3.71
N VAL A 273 12.36 -3.18 -4.31
CA VAL A 273 12.17 -3.52 -5.73
C VAL A 273 11.66 -4.94 -5.92
N LEU A 274 10.49 -5.10 -6.55
CA LEU A 274 10.00 -6.41 -6.98
C LEU A 274 10.97 -7.02 -8.00
N GLN A 275 11.32 -8.30 -7.80
CA GLN A 275 12.13 -9.02 -8.78
C GLN A 275 11.40 -9.13 -10.13
N PRO A 276 12.13 -9.26 -11.26
CA PRO A 276 11.52 -9.22 -12.59
C PRO A 276 10.36 -10.22 -12.77
N GLY A 277 9.21 -9.71 -13.18
CA GLY A 277 7.99 -10.51 -13.38
C GLY A 277 7.27 -10.97 -12.10
N LYS A 278 7.65 -10.46 -10.92
CA LYS A 278 7.02 -10.79 -9.63
C LYS A 278 6.01 -9.73 -9.19
N ARG A 279 5.10 -10.16 -8.33
CA ARG A 279 4.10 -9.34 -7.63
C ARG A 279 4.19 -9.59 -6.12
N TYR A 280 3.71 -8.64 -5.32
CA TYR A 280 3.65 -8.79 -3.86
C TYR A 280 2.88 -10.05 -3.39
N SER A 281 1.91 -10.53 -4.17
CA SER A 281 1.14 -11.76 -3.90
C SER A 281 1.89 -13.06 -4.16
N ASP A 282 3.06 -13.01 -4.82
CA ASP A 282 3.87 -14.19 -5.15
C ASP A 282 4.83 -14.58 -4.00
N PHE A 283 4.91 -13.76 -2.93
CA PHE A 283 5.59 -14.12 -1.70
C PHE A 283 4.72 -15.01 -0.83
N HIS A 284 5.29 -16.14 -0.39
CA HIS A 284 4.65 -17.11 0.48
C HIS A 284 5.52 -17.36 1.72
N PRO A 285 4.95 -17.47 2.93
CA PRO A 285 5.73 -17.74 4.14
C PRO A 285 6.63 -18.98 3.98
N GLY A 286 7.86 -18.90 4.49
CA GLY A 286 8.85 -19.97 4.36
C GLY A 286 9.67 -19.97 3.06
N MET A 287 9.43 -19.05 2.11
CA MET A 287 10.35 -18.79 1.00
C MET A 287 11.29 -17.59 1.29
N PRO A 288 12.43 -17.45 0.58
CA PRO A 288 13.28 -16.27 0.68
C PRO A 288 12.56 -15.02 0.15
N LEU A 289 12.63 -13.89 0.87
CA LEU A 289 11.95 -12.65 0.46
C LEU A 289 12.50 -12.12 -0.87
N ASN A 290 13.83 -12.07 -1.00
CA ASN A 290 14.56 -11.65 -2.20
C ASN A 290 14.30 -12.51 -3.46
N ASP A 291 13.60 -13.65 -3.36
CA ASP A 291 13.14 -14.36 -4.56
C ASP A 291 11.85 -13.72 -5.17
N VAL A 292 11.26 -12.72 -4.49
CA VAL A 292 10.07 -11.93 -4.90
C VAL A 292 10.32 -10.41 -4.82
N LEU A 293 10.94 -9.92 -3.75
CA LEU A 293 11.11 -8.50 -3.41
C LEU A 293 12.50 -8.30 -2.80
N ALA A 294 13.35 -7.47 -3.38
CA ALA A 294 14.65 -7.10 -2.81
C ALA A 294 14.53 -5.81 -1.98
N ILE A 295 15.22 -5.78 -0.83
CA ILE A 295 15.21 -4.66 0.13
C ILE A 295 16.59 -3.99 0.15
N PHE A 296 16.67 -2.73 -0.31
CA PHE A 296 17.93 -1.98 -0.46
C PHE A 296 18.03 -0.80 0.50
N LYS A 297 19.09 -0.82 1.32
CA LYS A 297 19.44 0.29 2.20
C LYS A 297 20.68 1.02 1.72
N ILE A 298 20.67 2.34 1.81
CA ILE A 298 21.88 3.16 1.58
C ILE A 298 22.82 2.96 2.78
N PRO A 299 24.11 2.63 2.54
CA PRO A 299 25.05 2.39 3.62
C PRO A 299 25.22 3.67 4.45
N PRO A 300 24.94 3.63 5.77
CA PRO A 300 25.12 4.79 6.62
C PRO A 300 26.62 5.10 6.76
N THR A 301 26.95 6.34 7.11
CA THR A 301 28.32 6.75 7.39
C THR A 301 28.48 7.10 8.87
N ARG A 302 29.70 7.39 9.33
CA ARG A 302 29.90 7.82 10.73
C ARG A 302 29.36 9.23 10.99
N GLU A 303 29.27 10.02 9.92
CA GLU A 303 28.75 11.39 9.87
C GLU A 303 27.23 11.40 9.72
N ALA A 304 26.66 10.38 9.06
CA ALA A 304 25.23 10.13 8.93
C ALA A 304 24.86 8.70 9.42
N PRO A 305 24.90 8.45 10.75
CA PRO A 305 24.57 7.15 11.33
C PRO A 305 23.06 6.84 11.23
N PRO A 306 22.65 5.55 11.36
CA PRO A 306 21.25 5.15 11.32
C PRO A 306 20.55 5.43 12.67
N ASP A 307 20.38 6.73 12.97
CA ASP A 307 19.83 7.21 14.24
C ASP A 307 18.32 7.51 14.22
N ASP A 308 17.72 7.69 13.03
CA ASP A 308 16.26 7.55 12.84
C ASP A 308 15.91 6.06 12.66
N ASP A 309 14.67 5.68 13.00
CA ASP A 309 14.19 4.29 12.94
C ASP A 309 12.86 4.24 12.17
N HIS A 310 12.98 4.12 10.84
CA HIS A 310 11.87 4.08 9.89
C HIS A 310 11.29 2.66 9.74
N VAL A 311 10.86 2.06 10.86
CA VAL A 311 10.50 0.63 10.96
C VAL A 311 11.63 -0.32 10.51
N ASP A 312 12.87 0.02 10.84
CA ASP A 312 14.10 -0.70 10.45
C ASP A 312 14.44 -1.83 11.44
N HIS A 313 13.43 -2.54 11.94
CA HIS A 313 13.56 -3.43 13.10
C HIS A 313 14.59 -4.55 12.90
N TYR A 314 14.60 -5.20 11.72
CA TYR A 314 15.55 -6.26 11.42
C TYR A 314 16.97 -5.71 11.25
N TYR A 315 17.16 -4.63 10.49
CA TYR A 315 18.46 -3.97 10.33
C TYR A 315 19.05 -3.57 11.68
N ALA A 316 18.28 -2.88 12.53
CA ALA A 316 18.69 -2.52 13.88
C ALA A 316 19.08 -3.76 14.71
N MET A 317 18.26 -4.83 14.66
CA MET A 317 18.54 -6.11 15.33
C MET A 317 19.87 -6.74 14.86
N THR A 318 20.21 -6.69 13.56
CA THR A 318 21.48 -7.24 13.05
C THR A 318 22.72 -6.57 13.65
N LEU A 319 22.63 -5.29 14.03
CA LEU A 319 23.70 -4.54 14.68
C LEU A 319 23.87 -4.91 16.17
N SER A 320 22.87 -5.55 16.78
CA SER A 320 22.89 -5.94 18.19
C SER A 320 24.02 -6.92 18.51
N LYS A 321 24.57 -6.81 19.72
CA LYS A 321 25.57 -7.78 20.20
C LYS A 321 24.94 -9.14 20.52
N CYS A 322 23.72 -9.17 21.08
CA CYS A 322 23.06 -10.43 21.44
C CYS A 322 22.64 -11.23 20.20
N TYR A 323 22.04 -10.57 19.21
CA TYR A 323 21.66 -11.20 17.93
C TYR A 323 22.86 -11.83 17.22
N ARG A 324 23.96 -11.08 17.05
CA ARG A 324 25.20 -11.60 16.44
C ARG A 324 25.80 -12.75 17.24
N ALA A 325 25.85 -12.64 18.57
CA ALA A 325 26.34 -13.71 19.45
C ALA A 325 25.43 -14.96 19.48
N SER A 326 24.17 -14.85 19.03
CA SER A 326 23.26 -15.99 18.92
C SER A 326 23.69 -17.00 17.84
N ALA A 327 24.50 -16.58 16.87
CA ALA A 327 24.89 -17.36 15.69
C ALA A 327 23.67 -17.91 14.91
N GLY A 328 22.71 -17.03 14.60
CA GLY A 328 21.50 -17.37 13.85
C GLY A 328 20.42 -18.12 14.64
N ARG A 329 20.52 -18.17 15.98
CA ARG A 329 19.49 -18.78 16.84
C ARG A 329 18.38 -17.80 17.23
N MET A 330 18.68 -16.50 17.29
CA MET A 330 17.67 -15.46 17.48
C MET A 330 16.99 -15.07 16.16
N ARG A 331 15.73 -14.66 16.26
CA ARG A 331 14.81 -14.17 15.22
C ARG A 331 13.69 -13.36 15.89
N CYS A 332 12.85 -12.63 15.15
CA CYS A 332 11.78 -11.80 15.72
C CYS A 332 10.93 -12.53 16.78
N ILE A 333 10.50 -13.76 16.45
CA ILE A 333 9.67 -14.62 17.32
C ILE A 333 10.42 -15.28 18.49
N THR A 334 11.69 -14.93 18.72
CA THR A 334 12.39 -15.30 19.96
C THR A 334 11.92 -14.45 21.14
N CYS A 335 11.60 -13.17 20.87
CA CYS A 335 11.14 -12.20 21.86
C CYS A 335 9.62 -11.97 21.77
N HIS A 336 9.09 -11.91 20.54
CA HIS A 336 7.66 -11.69 20.31
C HIS A 336 6.92 -13.01 20.14
N ASP A 337 5.67 -13.06 20.59
CA ASP A 337 4.70 -14.05 20.14
C ASP A 337 3.73 -13.27 19.24
N PRO A 338 3.58 -13.62 17.95
CA PRO A 338 2.76 -12.83 17.03
C PRO A 338 1.25 -12.95 17.30
N HIS A 339 0.81 -13.87 18.16
CA HIS A 339 -0.60 -14.07 18.47
C HIS A 339 -1.10 -13.23 19.65
N VAL A 340 -0.20 -12.66 20.46
CA VAL A 340 -0.55 -11.91 21.67
C VAL A 340 0.17 -10.56 21.73
N GLU A 341 -0.55 -9.52 22.15
CA GLU A 341 -0.02 -8.18 22.32
C GLU A 341 -0.11 -7.78 23.80
N PRO A 342 1.01 -7.74 24.54
CA PRO A 342 0.98 -7.38 25.96
C PRO A 342 0.59 -5.92 26.14
N SER A 343 -0.25 -5.63 27.13
CA SER A 343 -0.64 -4.25 27.46
C SER A 343 0.58 -3.40 27.87
N LYS A 344 0.41 -2.07 27.92
CA LYS A 344 1.47 -1.12 28.31
C LYS A 344 2.00 -1.40 29.73
N GLU A 345 1.16 -1.96 30.59
CA GLU A 345 1.45 -2.36 31.97
C GLU A 345 2.12 -3.74 32.04
N GLN A 346 1.75 -4.67 31.15
CA GLN A 346 2.30 -6.03 31.08
C GLN A 346 3.66 -6.10 30.37
N ALA A 347 3.88 -5.23 29.37
CA ALA A 347 5.05 -5.26 28.50
C ALA A 347 6.41 -5.30 29.23
N PRO A 348 6.67 -4.51 30.31
CA PRO A 348 7.93 -4.59 31.04
C PRO A 348 8.22 -5.99 31.58
N ALA A 349 7.23 -6.62 32.25
CA ALA A 349 7.39 -7.96 32.80
C ALA A 349 7.53 -9.02 31.71
N TYR A 350 6.71 -8.92 30.65
CA TYR A 350 6.75 -9.82 29.50
C TYR A 350 8.12 -9.82 28.81
N PHE A 351 8.66 -8.64 28.46
CA PHE A 351 9.94 -8.54 27.76
C PHE A 351 11.13 -8.81 28.68
N ASN A 352 11.06 -8.44 29.97
CA ASN A 352 12.06 -8.86 30.97
C ASN A 352 12.23 -10.39 30.99
N GLN A 353 11.14 -11.15 30.96
CA GLN A 353 11.20 -12.61 30.92
C GLN A 353 11.94 -13.13 29.68
N LYS A 354 11.75 -12.50 28.51
CA LYS A 354 12.49 -12.85 27.27
C LYS A 354 13.98 -12.58 27.42
N CYS A 355 14.37 -11.42 27.95
CA CYS A 355 15.78 -11.10 28.25
C CYS A 355 16.40 -12.13 29.21
N LEU A 356 15.66 -12.52 30.25
CA LEU A 356 16.09 -13.46 31.30
C LEU A 356 16.15 -14.93 30.84
N THR A 357 15.79 -15.27 29.60
CA THR A 357 16.09 -16.60 29.03
C THR A 357 17.58 -16.80 28.74
N CYS A 358 18.31 -15.70 28.50
CA CYS A 358 19.74 -15.70 28.16
C CYS A 358 20.58 -14.87 29.16
N HIS A 359 19.95 -13.98 29.92
CA HIS A 359 20.57 -13.16 30.94
C HIS A 359 20.09 -13.53 32.35
N THR A 360 20.81 -13.06 33.37
CA THR A 360 20.41 -13.15 34.77
C THR A 360 20.20 -11.74 35.34
N SER A 361 19.56 -11.65 36.51
CA SER A 361 19.46 -10.39 37.28
C SER A 361 20.82 -9.72 37.54
N HIS A 362 21.90 -10.50 37.60
CA HIS A 362 23.29 -10.04 37.76
C HIS A 362 23.99 -9.65 36.44
N SER A 363 23.36 -9.90 35.28
CA SER A 363 23.91 -9.46 33.99
C SER A 363 23.85 -7.94 33.83
N CYS A 364 22.85 -7.29 34.44
CA CYS A 364 22.83 -5.85 34.60
C CYS A 364 23.72 -5.45 35.79
N ARG A 365 24.71 -4.59 35.56
CA ARG A 365 25.61 -4.07 36.61
C ARG A 365 25.01 -2.92 37.42
N LEU A 366 23.84 -2.42 37.02
CA LEU A 366 23.11 -1.38 37.77
C LEU A 366 22.43 -2.03 38.99
N PRO A 367 22.65 -1.52 40.23
CA PRO A 367 22.02 -2.05 41.44
C PRO A 367 20.50 -2.14 41.32
N LEU A 368 19.89 -3.12 42.01
CA LEU A 368 18.45 -3.36 41.92
C LEU A 368 17.65 -2.13 42.39
N GLU A 369 18.13 -1.46 43.43
CA GLU A 369 17.54 -0.25 44.01
C GLU A 369 17.54 0.92 43.02
N ALA A 370 18.52 0.96 42.10
CA ALA A 370 18.57 1.94 41.02
C ALA A 370 17.67 1.54 39.85
N ARG A 371 17.61 0.25 39.51
CA ARG A 371 16.66 -0.27 38.50
C ARG A 371 15.20 -0.07 38.93
N GLN A 372 14.89 -0.26 40.20
CA GLN A 372 13.56 -0.03 40.78
C GLN A 372 13.10 1.44 40.78
N ARG A 373 14.02 2.41 40.61
CA ARG A 373 13.68 3.84 40.45
C ARG A 373 13.31 4.22 39.02
N SER A 374 13.48 3.33 38.04
CA SER A 374 12.95 3.57 36.69
C SER A 374 11.42 3.52 36.67
N THR A 375 10.79 4.09 35.64
CA THR A 375 9.33 4.06 35.47
C THR A 375 9.01 3.57 34.06
N PRO A 376 8.41 2.38 33.88
CA PRO A 376 8.12 1.35 34.89
C PRO A 376 9.38 0.79 35.59
N ALA A 377 9.22 0.29 36.82
CA ALA A 377 10.30 -0.20 37.65
C ALA A 377 10.93 -1.50 37.12
N ASP A 378 12.26 -1.62 37.28
CA ASP A 378 13.10 -2.74 36.81
C ASP A 378 12.86 -3.15 35.35
N ASN A 379 12.64 -2.18 34.46
CA ASN A 379 12.28 -2.40 33.07
C ASN A 379 13.51 -2.47 32.14
N CYS A 380 13.90 -3.67 31.67
CA CYS A 380 15.04 -3.83 30.78
C CYS A 380 14.88 -3.06 29.47
N ILE A 381 13.71 -3.13 28.82
CA ILE A 381 13.50 -2.47 27.51
C ILE A 381 13.51 -0.94 27.63
N GLY A 382 13.18 -0.38 28.80
CA GLY A 382 13.22 1.06 29.06
C GLY A 382 14.61 1.69 28.91
N CYS A 383 15.68 0.95 29.21
CA CYS A 383 17.07 1.42 29.05
C CYS A 383 17.79 0.80 27.84
N HIS A 384 17.51 -0.47 27.52
CA HIS A 384 18.22 -1.21 26.48
C HIS A 384 17.57 -1.09 25.09
N MET A 385 16.28 -0.76 25.00
CA MET A 385 15.54 -0.56 23.75
C MET A 385 14.82 0.80 23.76
N PRO A 386 15.55 1.92 23.90
CA PRO A 386 14.94 3.25 24.03
C PRO A 386 14.09 3.59 22.80
N LYS A 387 12.97 4.28 23.02
CA LYS A 387 12.15 4.78 21.93
C LYS A 387 12.86 5.91 21.17
N ARG A 388 12.77 5.88 19.85
CA ARG A 388 13.24 6.93 18.93
C ARG A 388 12.03 7.60 18.28
N ALA A 389 12.12 8.90 18.02
CA ALA A 389 11.11 9.60 17.22
C ALA A 389 11.30 9.23 15.75
N ILE A 390 10.21 8.99 15.02
CA ILE A 390 10.24 8.79 13.57
C ILE A 390 10.08 10.18 12.92
N GLN A 391 11.12 10.74 12.32
CA GLN A 391 11.03 12.14 11.86
C GLN A 391 10.09 12.32 10.66
N THR A 392 9.89 11.26 9.88
CA THR A 392 9.03 11.24 8.67
C THR A 392 7.56 10.95 8.94
N ILE A 393 7.18 10.54 10.15
CA ILE A 393 5.78 10.27 10.54
C ILE A 393 5.46 11.06 11.80
N ALA A 394 4.70 12.14 11.63
CA ALA A 394 4.32 13.03 12.72
C ALA A 394 3.80 12.27 13.95
N HIS A 395 4.22 12.74 15.13
CA HIS A 395 3.79 12.24 16.45
C HIS A 395 4.05 10.75 16.75
N THR A 396 4.84 10.04 15.93
CA THR A 396 5.10 8.60 16.05
C THR A 396 6.50 8.29 16.56
N ASN A 397 6.63 7.26 17.42
CA ASN A 397 7.90 6.78 17.96
C ASN A 397 8.06 5.26 17.75
N ALA A 398 9.21 4.83 17.22
CA ALA A 398 9.60 3.42 17.13
C ALA A 398 10.38 2.96 18.38
N THR A 399 10.42 1.65 18.63
CA THR A 399 11.25 1.05 19.69
C THR A 399 12.54 0.53 19.06
N ASN A 400 13.69 0.98 19.57
CA ASN A 400 14.97 0.64 18.94
C ASN A 400 15.35 -0.85 19.16
N HIS A 401 15.33 -1.63 18.08
CA HIS A 401 15.64 -3.07 18.10
C HIS A 401 17.15 -3.41 18.12
N ARG A 402 18.03 -2.41 18.17
CA ARG A 402 19.49 -2.57 18.34
C ARG A 402 19.89 -3.21 19.68
N ILE A 403 19.05 -3.09 20.72
CA ILE A 403 19.27 -3.64 22.07
C ILE A 403 20.66 -3.24 22.60
N VAL A 404 20.83 -1.97 22.94
CA VAL A 404 22.10 -1.40 23.42
C VAL A 404 22.38 -1.82 24.86
N ARG A 405 23.65 -2.07 25.20
CA ARG A 405 24.11 -2.36 26.56
C ARG A 405 24.07 -1.12 27.46
N THR A 406 24.32 0.06 26.89
CA THR A 406 24.29 1.35 27.59
C THR A 406 23.64 2.41 26.70
N PRO A 407 22.87 3.36 27.24
CA PRO A 407 22.42 4.53 26.49
C PRO A 407 23.61 5.23 25.83
N GLY A 408 23.47 5.58 24.55
CA GLY A 408 24.56 6.17 23.75
C GLY A 408 25.66 5.21 23.30
N GLU A 409 25.48 3.87 23.38
CA GLU A 409 26.47 2.92 22.84
C GLU A 409 26.68 3.16 21.33
N PRO A 410 27.92 3.45 20.87
CA PRO A 410 28.20 3.77 19.47
C PRO A 410 27.98 2.56 18.55
N PHE A 411 27.66 2.83 17.29
CA PHE A 411 27.46 1.77 16.29
C PHE A 411 28.75 0.95 16.09
N PRO A 412 28.66 -0.40 15.97
CA PRO A 412 29.81 -1.23 15.65
C PRO A 412 30.29 -0.92 14.24
N ASP A 413 31.58 -1.14 13.96
CA ASP A 413 32.17 -0.89 12.64
C ASP A 413 31.45 -1.62 11.49
N LEU A 414 30.86 -2.79 11.79
CA LEU A 414 30.00 -3.53 10.88
C LEU A 414 28.89 -2.67 10.28
N ALA A 415 28.28 -1.74 11.03
CA ALA A 415 27.20 -0.87 10.53
C ALA A 415 27.61 -0.01 9.34
N PHE A 416 28.92 0.22 9.17
CA PHE A 416 29.52 1.03 8.10
C PHE A 416 30.27 0.16 7.08
N GLN A 417 30.12 -1.17 7.15
CA GLN A 417 30.91 -2.18 6.41
C GLN A 417 30.04 -3.36 5.97
N GLN A 418 28.83 -3.10 5.47
CA GLN A 418 27.87 -4.13 5.00
C GLN A 418 27.72 -4.19 3.48
N THR A 419 28.41 -3.31 2.74
CA THR A 419 28.46 -3.37 1.28
C THR A 419 29.36 -4.50 0.80
N SER A 420 29.27 -4.83 -0.48
CA SER A 420 30.00 -5.95 -1.11
C SER A 420 30.76 -5.47 -2.35
N ALA A 421 31.68 -6.28 -2.88
CA ALA A 421 32.36 -5.96 -4.13
C ALA A 421 31.39 -5.89 -5.34
N SER A 422 30.30 -6.66 -5.29
CA SER A 422 29.20 -6.69 -6.26
C SER A 422 28.21 -5.53 -6.11
N LEU A 423 28.14 -4.92 -4.92
CA LEU A 423 27.23 -3.85 -4.56
C LEU A 423 27.92 -2.92 -3.53
N PRO A 424 28.80 -2.00 -3.99
CA PRO A 424 29.67 -1.20 -3.11
C PRO A 424 28.99 0.02 -2.49
N ASP A 425 27.84 0.43 -3.03
CA ASP A 425 27.10 1.65 -2.74
C ASP A 425 25.69 1.41 -2.17
N LEU A 426 25.27 0.14 -2.05
CA LEU A 426 24.01 -0.28 -1.43
C LEU A 426 24.22 -1.53 -0.56
N ILE A 427 23.32 -1.72 0.41
CA ILE A 427 23.24 -2.93 1.24
C ILE A 427 21.96 -3.68 0.83
N LEU A 428 22.09 -4.95 0.41
CA LEU A 428 20.94 -5.87 0.28
C LEU A 428 20.64 -6.46 1.66
N LEU A 429 19.46 -6.19 2.22
CA LEU A 429 19.12 -6.60 3.59
C LEU A 429 18.63 -8.05 3.70
N ASP A 430 18.11 -8.63 2.62
CA ASP A 430 17.38 -9.91 2.62
C ASP A 430 17.95 -11.00 1.68
N PRO A 431 19.29 -11.19 1.58
CA PRO A 431 19.88 -12.15 0.64
C PRO A 431 19.35 -13.58 0.82
N SER A 432 19.01 -14.25 -0.28
CA SER A 432 18.39 -15.58 -0.24
C SER A 432 19.37 -16.61 0.37
N PRO A 433 18.94 -17.47 1.33
CA PRO A 433 19.82 -18.43 2.00
C PRO A 433 20.61 -19.32 1.04
N GLY A 434 21.92 -19.45 1.28
CA GLY A 434 22.81 -20.33 0.52
C GLY A 434 23.26 -19.78 -0.85
N LYS A 435 22.66 -18.69 -1.35
CA LYS A 435 23.28 -17.84 -2.36
C LYS A 435 24.29 -16.92 -1.64
N GLN A 436 25.42 -16.59 -2.24
CA GLN A 436 26.21 -15.46 -1.74
C GLN A 436 25.41 -14.17 -2.00
N ALA A 437 25.88 -13.02 -1.49
CA ALA A 437 25.38 -11.71 -1.93
C ALA A 437 25.87 -11.37 -3.35
N ASP A 438 25.68 -12.33 -4.25
CA ASP A 438 25.93 -12.22 -5.69
C ASP A 438 25.02 -11.13 -6.25
N SER A 439 25.53 -10.38 -7.22
CA SER A 439 24.87 -9.17 -7.74
C SER A 439 23.36 -9.39 -7.97
N PRO A 440 22.49 -8.57 -7.35
CA PRO A 440 21.06 -8.60 -7.65
C PRO A 440 20.82 -8.44 -9.16
N PRO A 441 19.69 -8.97 -9.69
CA PRO A 441 19.46 -8.92 -11.13
C PRO A 441 19.57 -7.49 -11.66
N LEU A 442 20.22 -7.31 -12.81
CA LEU A 442 20.51 -5.96 -13.33
C LEU A 442 19.24 -5.12 -13.51
N LEU A 443 18.09 -5.72 -13.88
CA LEU A 443 16.79 -5.04 -13.93
C LEU A 443 16.30 -4.55 -12.56
N THR A 444 16.62 -5.27 -11.49
CA THR A 444 16.31 -4.90 -10.10
C THR A 444 17.18 -3.72 -9.67
N LEU A 445 18.49 -3.76 -9.99
CA LEU A 445 19.40 -2.64 -9.75
C LEU A 445 19.06 -1.39 -10.58
N LEU A 446 18.61 -1.56 -11.83
CA LEU A 446 18.18 -0.44 -12.69
C LEU A 446 17.01 0.33 -12.06
N GLN A 447 16.05 -0.38 -11.47
CA GLN A 447 14.93 0.23 -10.75
C GLN A 447 15.40 0.87 -9.45
N ALA A 448 16.21 0.17 -8.65
CA ALA A 448 16.73 0.69 -7.37
C ALA A 448 17.49 2.01 -7.55
N TYR A 449 18.50 2.01 -8.44
CA TYR A 449 19.25 3.24 -8.73
C TYR A 449 18.40 4.29 -9.47
N GLY A 450 17.42 3.87 -10.26
CA GLY A 450 16.46 4.77 -10.92
C GLY A 450 15.65 5.58 -9.90
N GLU A 451 15.08 4.91 -8.91
CA GLU A 451 14.32 5.53 -7.81
C GLU A 451 15.20 6.44 -6.95
N LEU A 452 16.39 5.96 -6.54
CA LEU A 452 17.34 6.78 -5.78
C LEU A 452 17.77 8.04 -6.56
N SER A 453 18.09 7.90 -7.84
CA SER A 453 18.58 9.00 -8.68
C SER A 453 17.58 10.15 -8.87
N ALA A 454 16.30 9.92 -8.57
CA ALA A 454 15.27 10.96 -8.59
C ALA A 454 15.44 12.01 -7.47
N SER A 455 16.12 11.66 -6.37
CA SER A 455 16.37 12.57 -5.22
C SER A 455 17.83 12.65 -4.78
N LYS A 456 18.67 11.68 -5.15
CA LYS A 456 20.07 11.53 -4.74
C LYS A 456 20.99 11.44 -5.99
N PRO A 457 21.53 12.58 -6.48
CA PRO A 457 22.25 12.66 -7.76
C PRO A 457 23.46 11.71 -7.90
N GLU A 458 24.07 11.31 -6.79
CA GLU A 458 25.17 10.36 -6.74
C GLU A 458 24.83 8.98 -7.32
N TYR A 459 23.54 8.59 -7.35
CA TYR A 459 23.08 7.33 -7.94
C TYR A 459 22.80 7.40 -9.45
N VAL A 460 22.96 8.57 -10.08
CA VAL A 460 22.82 8.72 -11.55
C VAL A 460 23.88 7.92 -12.30
N GLU A 461 25.15 7.94 -11.86
CA GLU A 461 26.23 7.18 -12.49
C GLU A 461 26.07 5.65 -12.33
N PRO A 462 25.76 5.11 -11.12
CA PRO A 462 25.33 3.72 -10.96
C PRO A 462 24.16 3.33 -11.89
N TYR A 463 23.10 4.15 -11.96
CA TYR A 463 21.96 3.92 -12.84
C TYR A 463 22.39 3.81 -14.31
N LEU A 464 23.19 4.77 -14.81
CA LEU A 464 23.66 4.78 -16.20
C LEU A 464 24.56 3.59 -16.53
N LYS A 465 25.43 3.18 -15.59
CA LYS A 465 26.30 2.01 -15.73
C LYS A 465 25.49 0.71 -15.84
N ILE A 466 24.45 0.53 -15.02
CA ILE A 466 23.56 -0.63 -15.11
C ILE A 466 22.73 -0.59 -16.40
N LEU A 467 22.26 0.58 -16.81
CA LEU A 467 21.54 0.77 -18.08
C LEU A 467 22.41 0.40 -19.29
N ASP A 468 23.69 0.77 -19.31
CA ASP A 468 24.60 0.40 -20.40
C ASP A 468 24.86 -1.11 -20.46
N LEU A 469 24.98 -1.80 -19.32
CA LEU A 469 25.07 -3.26 -19.28
C LEU A 469 23.78 -3.93 -19.79
N LEU A 470 22.63 -3.41 -19.39
CA LEU A 470 21.32 -3.92 -19.83
C LEU A 470 21.05 -3.67 -21.32
N SER A 471 21.44 -2.51 -21.86
CA SER A 471 21.28 -2.20 -23.29
C SER A 471 21.97 -3.20 -24.22
N ARG A 472 23.00 -3.90 -23.72
CA ARG A 472 23.77 -4.92 -24.45
C ARG A 472 23.28 -6.34 -24.18
N SER A 473 22.82 -6.62 -22.96
CA SER A 473 22.45 -7.97 -22.51
C SER A 473 20.96 -8.27 -22.60
N GLN A 474 20.10 -7.25 -22.54
CA GLN A 474 18.64 -7.34 -22.57
C GLN A 474 18.03 -6.14 -23.34
N PRO A 475 18.40 -5.93 -24.63
CA PRO A 475 17.84 -4.83 -25.43
C PRO A 475 16.32 -4.94 -25.59
N GLU A 476 15.78 -6.15 -25.76
CA GLU A 476 14.34 -6.41 -25.98
C GLU A 476 13.52 -6.42 -24.68
N ASN A 477 13.85 -5.55 -23.73
CA ASN A 477 13.14 -5.39 -22.47
C ASN A 477 12.49 -4.00 -22.38
N ALA A 478 11.18 -3.95 -22.11
CA ALA A 478 10.40 -2.71 -22.10
C ALA A 478 10.96 -1.65 -21.14
N LEU A 479 11.38 -2.04 -19.93
CA LEU A 479 11.97 -1.12 -18.94
C LEU A 479 13.32 -0.57 -19.43
N VAL A 480 14.15 -1.40 -20.07
CA VAL A 480 15.45 -0.99 -20.63
C VAL A 480 15.25 0.00 -21.78
N GLN A 481 14.32 -0.28 -22.69
CA GLN A 481 13.94 0.64 -23.77
C GLN A 481 13.39 1.97 -23.19
N ALA A 482 12.52 1.94 -22.18
CA ALA A 482 12.02 3.15 -21.51
C ALA A 482 13.13 3.96 -20.83
N ALA A 483 14.12 3.29 -20.22
CA ALA A 483 15.26 3.92 -19.57
C ALA A 483 16.23 4.56 -20.58
N LEU A 484 16.48 3.90 -21.72
CA LEU A 484 17.23 4.47 -22.85
C LEU A 484 16.52 5.69 -23.46
N GLY A 485 15.19 5.62 -23.60
CA GLY A 485 14.35 6.72 -24.06
C GLY A 485 14.42 7.94 -23.14
N ARG A 486 14.25 7.74 -21.82
CA ARG A 486 14.41 8.81 -20.82
C ARG A 486 15.81 9.40 -20.78
N ARG A 487 16.85 8.60 -21.03
CA ARG A 487 18.24 9.10 -21.19
C ARG A 487 18.35 10.03 -22.41
N ALA A 488 17.77 9.64 -23.55
CA ALA A 488 17.78 10.43 -24.78
C ALA A 488 16.97 11.73 -24.67
N LEU A 489 15.81 11.70 -23.99
CA LEU A 489 15.06 12.92 -23.62
C LEU A 489 15.95 13.90 -22.84
N LYS A 490 16.62 13.40 -21.79
CA LYS A 490 17.50 14.21 -20.93
C LYS A 490 18.72 14.77 -21.66
N SER A 491 19.22 14.08 -22.70
CA SER A 491 20.32 14.57 -23.55
C SER A 491 19.87 15.45 -24.72
N GLY A 492 18.57 15.68 -24.91
CA GLY A 492 18.04 16.48 -26.02
C GLY A 492 17.88 15.73 -27.35
N ASP A 493 18.20 14.43 -27.42
CA ASP A 493 18.08 13.63 -28.64
C ASP A 493 16.67 13.06 -28.76
N MET A 494 15.76 13.89 -29.27
CA MET A 494 14.35 13.56 -29.38
C MET A 494 14.08 12.41 -30.37
N THR A 495 14.93 12.26 -31.40
CA THR A 495 14.80 11.19 -32.40
C THR A 495 15.15 9.82 -31.80
N GLN A 496 16.22 9.73 -31.00
CA GLN A 496 16.50 8.49 -30.26
C GLN A 496 15.48 8.27 -29.15
N ALA A 497 15.01 9.33 -28.47
CA ALA A 497 13.97 9.22 -27.45
C ALA A 497 12.69 8.60 -28.03
N GLU A 498 12.17 9.14 -29.13
CA GLU A 498 10.98 8.61 -29.81
C GLU A 498 11.15 7.14 -30.15
N LYS A 499 12.28 6.77 -30.78
CA LYS A 499 12.59 5.39 -31.16
C LYS A 499 12.57 4.43 -29.97
N TYR A 500 13.28 4.75 -28.89
CA TYR A 500 13.36 3.87 -27.71
C TYR A 500 12.03 3.81 -26.94
N LEU A 501 11.33 4.92 -26.78
CA LEU A 501 10.05 4.97 -26.04
C LEU A 501 8.93 4.27 -26.82
N ARG A 502 8.88 4.45 -28.15
CA ARG A 502 7.94 3.74 -29.03
C ARG A 502 8.20 2.24 -29.02
N HIS A 503 9.46 1.81 -29.00
CA HIS A 503 9.81 0.39 -28.87
C HIS A 503 9.44 -0.18 -27.50
N SER A 504 9.65 0.57 -26.41
CA SER A 504 9.17 0.17 -25.07
C SER A 504 7.66 -0.09 -25.05
N LEU A 505 6.85 0.79 -25.65
CA LEU A 505 5.39 0.64 -25.72
C LEU A 505 4.91 -0.47 -26.67
N GLN A 506 5.76 -0.93 -27.60
CA GLN A 506 5.51 -2.12 -28.41
C GLN A 506 5.76 -3.41 -27.62
N LEU A 507 6.74 -3.40 -26.71
CA LEU A 507 7.07 -4.53 -25.84
C LEU A 507 6.08 -4.65 -24.65
N ASP A 508 5.66 -3.52 -24.09
CA ASP A 508 4.62 -3.42 -23.06
C ASP A 508 3.82 -2.12 -23.21
N SER A 509 2.57 -2.26 -23.68
CA SER A 509 1.66 -1.13 -23.90
C SER A 509 1.00 -0.60 -22.60
N THR A 510 1.24 -1.22 -21.44
CA THR A 510 0.60 -0.88 -20.16
C THR A 510 1.43 0.09 -19.31
N GLN A 511 2.14 1.02 -19.97
CA GLN A 511 3.07 1.96 -19.33
C GLN A 511 2.66 3.45 -19.58
N PRO A 512 1.64 4.00 -18.89
CA PRO A 512 1.16 5.37 -19.11
C PRO A 512 2.23 6.45 -18.91
N ALA A 513 3.19 6.23 -18.00
CA ALA A 513 4.33 7.14 -17.81
C ALA A 513 5.23 7.22 -19.06
N VAL A 514 5.51 6.07 -19.69
CA VAL A 514 6.32 5.99 -20.92
C VAL A 514 5.59 6.61 -22.12
N ALA A 515 4.25 6.52 -22.15
CA ALA A 515 3.43 7.26 -23.11
C ALA A 515 3.53 8.78 -22.91
N GLY A 516 3.56 9.26 -21.65
CA GLY A 516 3.80 10.66 -21.33
C GLY A 516 5.21 11.16 -21.66
N ASP A 517 6.22 10.28 -21.61
CA ASP A 517 7.58 10.57 -22.06
C ASP A 517 7.68 10.61 -23.60
N LEU A 518 7.04 9.66 -24.30
CA LEU A 518 7.01 9.63 -25.76
C LEU A 518 6.30 10.84 -26.34
N ALA A 519 5.18 11.26 -25.73
CA ALA A 519 4.46 12.47 -26.10
C ALA A 519 5.35 13.72 -26.04
N GLU A 520 6.23 13.83 -25.03
CA GLU A 520 7.17 14.94 -24.91
C GLU A 520 8.24 14.94 -26.01
N ALA A 521 8.72 13.76 -26.44
CA ALA A 521 9.59 13.65 -27.61
C ALA A 521 8.87 14.08 -28.90
N LEU A 522 7.64 13.59 -29.10
CA LEU A 522 6.81 13.88 -30.28
C LEU A 522 6.47 15.38 -30.38
N GLU A 523 6.12 16.05 -29.28
CA GLU A 523 5.88 17.50 -29.27
C GLU A 523 7.11 18.29 -29.71
N LYS A 524 8.31 17.92 -29.22
CA LYS A 524 9.58 18.55 -29.60
C LYS A 524 10.02 18.24 -31.03
N LEU A 525 9.52 17.16 -31.63
CA LEU A 525 9.67 16.82 -33.05
C LEU A 525 8.59 17.46 -33.95
N GLY A 526 7.62 18.18 -33.39
CA GLY A 526 6.52 18.80 -34.12
C GLY A 526 5.31 17.89 -34.41
N GLN A 527 5.32 16.65 -33.88
CA GLN A 527 4.24 15.66 -34.01
C GLN A 527 3.17 15.82 -32.91
N ALA A 528 2.78 17.06 -32.60
CA ALA A 528 1.94 17.37 -31.44
C ALA A 528 0.56 16.69 -31.46
N GLN A 529 -0.04 16.44 -32.64
CA GLN A 529 -1.32 15.72 -32.71
C GLN A 529 -1.19 14.26 -32.24
N GLU A 530 -0.11 13.57 -32.65
CA GLU A 530 0.16 12.20 -32.20
C GLU A 530 0.44 12.15 -30.69
N ALA A 531 1.13 13.18 -30.16
CA ALA A 531 1.36 13.33 -28.72
C ALA A 531 0.05 13.48 -27.94
N ALA A 532 -0.88 14.32 -28.40
CA ALA A 532 -2.19 14.52 -27.77
C ALA A 532 -3.06 13.24 -27.81
N ASP A 533 -3.10 12.53 -28.94
CA ASP A 533 -3.81 11.26 -29.06
C ASP A 533 -3.24 10.16 -28.15
N LEU A 534 -1.90 10.10 -28.03
CA LEU A 534 -1.21 9.19 -27.12
C LEU A 534 -1.49 9.54 -25.64
N LEU A 535 -1.45 10.82 -25.29
CA LEU A 535 -1.75 11.32 -23.94
C LEU A 535 -3.20 11.06 -23.53
N ARG A 536 -4.17 11.16 -24.45
CA ARG A 536 -5.57 10.81 -24.18
C ARG A 536 -5.67 9.34 -23.73
N ASN A 537 -5.09 8.43 -24.50
CA ASN A 537 -5.08 7.00 -24.17
C ASN A 537 -4.33 6.72 -22.85
N ALA A 538 -3.25 7.46 -22.55
CA ALA A 538 -2.52 7.34 -21.28
C ALA A 538 -3.34 7.82 -20.07
N VAL A 539 -4.14 8.88 -20.23
CA VAL A 539 -5.07 9.38 -19.20
C VAL A 539 -6.24 8.42 -18.99
N GLU A 540 -6.69 7.67 -19.99
CA GLU A 540 -7.70 6.61 -19.82
C GLU A 540 -7.16 5.41 -19.02
N GLN A 541 -5.87 5.08 -19.17
CA GLN A 541 -5.21 4.02 -18.40
C GLN A 541 -4.86 4.43 -16.95
N ASP A 542 -4.46 5.69 -16.74
CA ASP A 542 -4.14 6.24 -15.41
C ASP A 542 -4.93 7.54 -15.12
N PRO A 543 -6.25 7.45 -14.93
CA PRO A 543 -7.15 8.61 -14.79
C PRO A 543 -6.92 9.45 -13.54
N PHE A 544 -6.12 9.01 -12.58
CA PHE A 544 -5.76 9.78 -11.38
C PHE A 544 -4.32 10.31 -11.43
N ASN A 545 -3.68 10.32 -12.60
CA ASN A 545 -2.37 10.90 -12.81
C ASN A 545 -2.45 12.40 -13.18
N PRO A 546 -2.08 13.32 -12.27
CA PRO A 546 -2.18 14.76 -12.56
C PRO A 546 -1.17 15.20 -13.62
N VAL A 547 -0.03 14.51 -13.79
CA VAL A 547 1.02 14.87 -14.75
C VAL A 547 0.55 14.57 -16.18
N LEU A 548 0.01 13.38 -16.43
CA LEU A 548 -0.48 13.00 -17.76
C LEU A 548 -1.64 13.90 -18.23
N ARG A 549 -2.59 14.19 -17.34
CA ARG A 549 -3.70 15.11 -17.66
C ARG A 549 -3.21 16.55 -17.92
N LYS A 550 -2.23 17.05 -17.16
CA LYS A 550 -1.61 18.36 -17.42
C LYS A 550 -0.88 18.39 -18.75
N LYS A 551 -0.10 17.35 -19.09
CA LYS A 551 0.53 17.20 -20.41
C LYS A 551 -0.54 17.25 -21.52
N LEU A 552 -1.64 16.49 -21.40
CA LEU A 552 -2.74 16.49 -22.38
C LEU A 552 -3.36 17.88 -22.60
N ILE A 553 -3.67 18.59 -21.50
CA ILE A 553 -4.23 19.95 -21.55
C ILE A 553 -3.28 20.92 -22.26
N VAL A 554 -1.98 20.88 -21.93
CA VAL A 554 -0.95 21.71 -22.58
C VAL A 554 -0.83 21.37 -24.07
N SER A 555 -0.89 20.08 -24.43
CA SER A 555 -0.86 19.61 -25.82
C SER A 555 -2.03 20.18 -26.64
N TYR A 556 -3.27 20.10 -26.13
CA TYR A 556 -4.44 20.70 -26.77
C TYR A 556 -4.33 22.23 -26.91
N ILE A 557 -3.79 22.94 -25.91
CA ILE A 557 -3.54 24.39 -26.00
C ILE A 557 -2.51 24.69 -27.10
N GLY A 558 -1.42 23.92 -27.18
CA GLY A 558 -0.39 24.05 -28.23
C GLY A 558 -0.94 23.82 -29.64
N LEU A 559 -1.85 22.85 -29.80
CA LEU A 559 -2.59 22.55 -31.02
C LEU A 559 -3.70 23.57 -31.35
N ARG A 560 -3.98 24.53 -30.46
CA ARG A 560 -5.12 25.47 -30.53
C ARG A 560 -6.49 24.77 -30.52
N GLN A 561 -6.54 23.56 -30.00
CA GLN A 561 -7.74 22.75 -29.76
C GLN A 561 -8.39 23.21 -28.45
N TYR A 562 -8.92 24.44 -28.46
CA TYR A 562 -9.37 25.11 -27.24
C TYR A 562 -10.64 24.51 -26.63
N ALA A 563 -11.49 23.84 -27.43
CA ALA A 563 -12.68 23.17 -26.92
C ALA A 563 -12.30 21.90 -26.15
N GLU A 564 -11.36 21.13 -26.69
CA GLU A 564 -10.76 19.94 -26.12
C GLU A 564 -9.95 20.29 -24.86
N ALA A 565 -9.14 21.36 -24.92
CA ALA A 565 -8.42 21.89 -23.76
C ALA A 565 -9.36 22.30 -22.63
N LYS A 566 -10.48 22.99 -22.94
CA LYS A 566 -11.50 23.37 -21.96
C LYS A 566 -12.15 22.13 -21.32
N SER A 567 -12.58 21.16 -22.13
CA SER A 567 -13.19 19.93 -21.62
C SER A 567 -12.21 19.12 -20.76
N ALA A 568 -10.93 19.07 -21.14
CA ALA A 568 -9.89 18.41 -20.36
C ALA A 568 -9.57 19.15 -19.04
N LEU A 569 -9.61 20.49 -19.03
CA LEU A 569 -9.50 21.32 -17.83
C LEU A 569 -10.67 21.08 -16.84
N GLU A 570 -11.90 21.06 -17.36
CA GLU A 570 -13.10 20.79 -16.56
C GLU A 570 -13.06 19.36 -15.98
N ALA A 571 -12.68 18.37 -16.79
CA ALA A 571 -12.47 16.99 -16.32
C ALA A 571 -11.32 16.88 -15.31
N TYR A 572 -10.22 17.62 -15.47
CA TYR A 572 -9.12 17.66 -14.50
C TYR A 572 -9.58 18.22 -13.15
N LEU A 573 -10.28 19.36 -13.15
CA LEU A 573 -10.73 20.01 -11.92
C LEU A 573 -11.86 19.25 -11.21
N SER A 574 -12.56 18.35 -11.89
CA SER A 574 -13.47 17.39 -11.23
C SER A 574 -12.76 16.33 -10.38
N VAL A 575 -11.44 16.12 -10.60
CA VAL A 575 -10.61 15.12 -9.89
C VAL A 575 -9.55 15.78 -8.99
N PHE A 576 -9.10 16.98 -9.36
CA PHE A 576 -8.11 17.78 -8.64
C PHE A 576 -8.64 19.21 -8.40
N PRO A 577 -9.79 19.36 -7.70
CA PRO A 577 -10.42 20.66 -7.50
C PRO A 577 -9.54 21.64 -6.72
N GLN A 578 -8.56 21.13 -5.94
CA GLN A 578 -7.62 21.90 -5.14
C GLN A 578 -6.51 22.60 -5.94
N ASP A 579 -6.29 22.24 -7.21
CA ASP A 579 -5.24 22.84 -8.05
C ASP A 579 -5.58 24.27 -8.51
N SER A 580 -5.08 25.25 -7.76
CA SER A 580 -5.34 26.68 -7.99
C SER A 580 -4.81 27.19 -9.33
N PHE A 581 -3.71 26.64 -9.83
CA PHE A 581 -3.15 27.00 -11.14
C PHE A 581 -4.08 26.56 -12.27
N MET A 582 -4.61 25.34 -12.20
CA MET A 582 -5.53 24.82 -13.21
C MET A 582 -6.90 25.51 -13.15
N ARG A 583 -7.39 25.89 -11.95
CA ARG A 583 -8.59 26.75 -11.81
C ARG A 583 -8.41 28.10 -12.51
N GLN A 584 -7.27 28.77 -12.30
CA GLN A 584 -6.95 30.03 -12.98
C GLN A 584 -6.82 29.86 -14.50
N MET A 585 -6.28 28.72 -14.97
CA MET A 585 -6.19 28.42 -16.40
C MET A 585 -7.58 28.27 -17.03
N LEU A 586 -8.50 27.53 -16.40
CA LEU A 586 -9.87 27.39 -16.89
C LEU A 586 -10.59 28.74 -16.94
N ALA A 587 -10.46 29.57 -15.91
CA ALA A 587 -11.07 30.91 -15.87
C ALA A 587 -10.57 31.80 -17.04
N ARG A 588 -9.29 31.73 -17.41
CA ARG A 588 -8.74 32.46 -18.57
C ARG A 588 -9.30 31.96 -19.90
N VAL A 589 -9.44 30.63 -20.07
CA VAL A 589 -10.02 30.01 -21.27
C VAL A 589 -11.52 30.33 -21.40
N GLN A 590 -12.25 30.39 -20.28
CA GLN A 590 -13.64 30.81 -20.27
C GLN A 590 -13.78 32.30 -20.64
N ALA A 591 -12.97 33.18 -20.04
CA ALA A 591 -12.99 34.62 -20.32
C ALA A 591 -12.65 34.96 -21.78
N SER A 592 -11.69 34.26 -22.40
CA SER A 592 -11.36 34.47 -23.82
C SER A 592 -12.46 33.97 -24.77
N SER A 593 -13.23 32.94 -24.37
CA SER A 593 -14.38 32.45 -25.15
C SER A 593 -15.64 33.35 -25.07
N THR A 594 -15.63 34.37 -24.21
CA THR A 594 -16.74 35.33 -24.02
C THR A 594 -16.51 36.71 -24.60
N SER A 595 -15.34 36.97 -25.21
CA SER A 595 -15.10 38.18 -25.99
C SER A 595 -15.59 37.98 -27.44
N PRO A 596 -16.43 38.87 -27.98
CA PRO A 596 -16.99 38.75 -29.34
C PRO A 596 -15.98 39.05 -30.46
#